data_AF-A0A2E3BQX2-F1
#
_entry.id   AF-A0A2E3BQX2-F1
#
_cell.length_a   1.000
_cell.length_b   1.000
_cell.length_c   1.000
_cell.angle_alpha   90.00
_cell.angle_beta   90.00
_cell.angle_gamma   90.00
#
_symmetry.space_group_name_H-M   'P 1'
#
loop_
_entity.id
_entity.type
_entity.pdbx_description
1 polymer ?
#
loop_
_entity_poly.entity_id
_entity_poly.type
_entity_poly.pdbx_seq_one_letter_code
_entity_poly.pdbx_strand_id
1 'polypeptide(L)'
;MSILSGLAFIFVSVKLWDYGLYLISLPTFFVGIIAILISANKYSLPLRRRDNCPRTTGVSLGSESSKILWLRLTEKAAGWFLVVVSAILSISGFMLFDRAAHGAAWASYMFSMLAILVVPFLFRGLTVSASKPLINSRLTIPVLVTFLIIGVVILGFVLRVYNISELPAGLWYDEADNIIRAGQIHASPLNTPVFVPSTHLPSAFLVPIAMLQELTGVPW
;
A
#
# COMPACT_ATOMS: atom_id res chain seq x y z
N MET A 1 9.11 -28.75 -2.97
CA MET A 1 9.99 -27.72 -3.57
C MET A 1 9.63 -26.28 -3.21
N SER A 2 8.35 -25.88 -3.10
CA SER A 2 7.98 -24.47 -2.88
C SER A 2 8.20 -23.95 -1.44
N ILE A 3 7.98 -24.76 -0.40
CA ILE A 3 8.18 -24.34 1.01
C ILE A 3 9.65 -24.15 1.34
N LEU A 4 10.50 -25.10 0.89
CA LEU A 4 11.94 -25.06 1.12
C LEU A 4 12.57 -23.82 0.47
N SER A 5 12.10 -23.45 -0.73
CA SER A 5 12.51 -22.21 -1.41
C SER A 5 12.07 -20.96 -0.66
N GLY A 6 10.83 -20.91 -0.14
CA GLY A 6 10.35 -19.78 0.66
C GLY A 6 11.12 -19.60 1.98
N LEU A 7 11.46 -20.70 2.66
CA LEU A 7 12.30 -20.67 3.86
C LEU A 7 13.74 -20.21 3.55
N ALA A 8 14.30 -20.61 2.42
CA ALA A 8 15.63 -20.15 1.99
C ALA A 8 15.65 -18.62 1.75
N PHE A 9 14.60 -18.06 1.13
CA PHE A 9 14.50 -16.61 0.93
C PHE A 9 14.35 -15.84 2.25
N ILE A 10 13.60 -16.38 3.21
CA ILE A 10 13.50 -15.78 4.55
C ILE A 10 14.87 -15.82 5.26
N PHE A 11 15.58 -16.96 5.18
CA PHE A 11 16.90 -17.09 5.78
C PHE A 11 17.93 -16.12 5.20
N VAL A 12 17.97 -15.96 3.87
CA VAL A 12 18.84 -14.98 3.20
C VAL A 12 18.47 -13.55 3.59
N SER A 13 17.18 -13.25 3.76
CA SER A 13 16.71 -11.93 4.18
C SER A 13 17.14 -11.58 5.61
N VAL A 14 17.09 -12.56 6.52
CA VAL A 14 17.58 -12.40 7.90
C VAL A 14 19.10 -12.17 7.90
N LYS A 15 19.86 -12.90 7.07
CA LYS A 15 21.30 -12.67 6.95
C LYS A 15 21.65 -11.28 6.40
N LEU A 16 20.87 -10.76 5.45
CA LEU A 16 21.04 -9.39 4.94
C LEU A 16 20.70 -8.32 5.99
N TRP A 17 19.81 -8.62 6.93
CA TRP A 17 19.50 -7.76 8.08
C TRP A 17 20.73 -7.61 9.00
N ASP A 18 21.45 -8.70 9.27
CA ASP A 18 22.67 -8.70 10.10
C ASP A 18 23.77 -7.77 9.54
N TYR A 19 23.78 -7.53 8.22
CA TYR A 19 24.72 -6.63 7.52
C TYR A 19 24.20 -5.20 7.31
N GLY A 20 23.02 -4.85 7.87
CA GLY A 20 22.46 -3.49 7.79
C GLY A 20 21.81 -3.13 6.44
N LEU A 21 21.57 -4.10 5.55
CA LEU A 21 21.03 -3.88 4.20
C LEU A 21 19.49 -4.01 4.18
N TYR A 22 18.81 -3.24 5.02
CA TYR A 22 17.37 -3.37 5.28
C TYR A 22 16.47 -3.12 4.04
N LEU A 23 16.87 -2.19 3.18
CA LEU A 23 16.12 -1.85 1.96
C LEU A 23 16.12 -2.99 0.92
N ILE A 24 17.18 -3.82 0.91
CA ILE A 24 17.34 -4.93 -0.04
C ILE A 24 16.69 -6.21 0.51
N SER A 25 16.63 -6.37 1.85
CA SER A 25 16.09 -7.57 2.50
C SER A 25 14.56 -7.60 2.57
N LEU A 26 13.90 -6.45 2.49
CA LEU A 26 12.42 -6.33 2.54
C LEU A 26 11.73 -7.05 1.37
N PRO A 27 12.11 -6.80 0.09
CA PRO A 27 11.50 -7.50 -1.05
C PRO A 27 11.69 -9.02 -1.00
N THR A 28 12.88 -9.50 -0.60
CA THR A 28 13.17 -10.94 -0.54
C THR A 28 12.39 -11.63 0.59
N PHE A 29 12.13 -10.93 1.69
CA PHE A 29 11.30 -11.41 2.78
C PHE A 29 9.83 -11.56 2.36
N PHE A 30 9.27 -10.55 1.68
CA PHE A 30 7.89 -10.61 1.17
C PHE A 30 7.71 -11.72 0.12
N VAL A 31 8.68 -11.90 -0.77
CA VAL A 31 8.67 -13.00 -1.75
C VAL A 31 8.70 -14.37 -1.05
N GLY A 32 9.49 -14.52 0.02
CA GLY A 32 9.52 -15.74 0.84
C GLY A 32 8.17 -16.06 1.50
N ILE A 33 7.52 -15.05 2.11
CA ILE A 33 6.20 -15.20 2.73
C ILE A 33 5.12 -15.56 1.70
N ILE A 34 5.11 -14.88 0.55
CA ILE A 34 4.16 -15.15 -0.53
C ILE A 34 4.36 -16.56 -1.08
N ALA A 35 5.60 -17.02 -1.27
CA ALA A 35 5.90 -18.37 -1.72
C ALA A 35 5.42 -19.46 -0.73
N ILE A 36 5.52 -19.20 0.58
CA ILE A 36 5.00 -20.09 1.63
C ILE A 36 3.47 -20.07 1.64
N LEU A 37 2.83 -18.90 1.56
CA LEU A 37 1.37 -18.77 1.51
C LEU A 37 0.78 -19.46 0.28
N ILE A 38 1.38 -19.29 -0.89
CA ILE A 38 0.96 -19.98 -2.13
C ILE A 38 1.14 -21.49 -2.00
N SER A 39 2.21 -21.95 -1.35
CA SER A 39 2.44 -23.38 -1.14
C SER A 39 1.51 -23.98 -0.08
N ALA A 40 1.20 -23.25 0.98
CA ALA A 40 0.31 -23.66 2.06
C ALA A 40 -1.16 -23.65 1.62
N ASN A 41 -1.51 -22.75 0.70
CA ASN A 41 -2.85 -22.63 0.13
C ASN A 41 -3.06 -23.48 -1.13
N LYS A 42 -2.16 -24.44 -1.42
CA LYS A 42 -2.44 -25.48 -2.41
C LYS A 42 -3.57 -26.36 -1.89
N TYR A 43 -4.79 -26.04 -2.33
CA TYR A 43 -5.94 -26.92 -2.31
C TYR A 43 -5.51 -28.35 -2.66
N SER A 44 -5.75 -29.28 -1.74
CA SER A 44 -5.83 -30.69 -2.05
C SER A 44 -6.94 -30.85 -3.09
N LEU A 45 -6.56 -30.95 -4.37
CA LEU A 45 -7.48 -31.41 -5.41
C LEU A 45 -7.87 -32.85 -5.03
N PRO A 46 -9.13 -33.15 -4.68
CA PRO A 46 -9.56 -34.52 -4.59
C PRO A 46 -9.64 -35.04 -6.02
N LEU A 47 -8.57 -35.66 -6.49
CA LEU A 47 -8.62 -36.51 -7.67
C LEU A 47 -9.51 -37.71 -7.29
N ARG A 48 -10.81 -37.58 -7.57
CA ARG A 48 -11.74 -38.72 -7.56
C ARG A 48 -11.28 -39.65 -8.68
N ARG A 49 -10.42 -40.61 -8.32
CA ARG A 49 -9.99 -41.71 -9.16
C ARG A 49 -11.23 -42.52 -9.53
N ARG A 50 -11.74 -42.31 -10.74
CA ARG A 50 -12.69 -43.22 -11.37
C ARG A 50 -11.83 -44.27 -12.05
N ASP A 51 -11.56 -45.36 -11.33
CA ASP A 51 -10.96 -46.55 -11.92
C ASP A 51 -11.93 -47.08 -12.97
N ASN A 52 -11.52 -46.97 -14.24
CA ASN A 52 -11.87 -47.81 -15.39
C ASN A 52 -11.82 -46.98 -16.69
N CYS A 53 -10.64 -46.90 -17.32
CA CYS A 53 -10.49 -46.91 -18.78
C CYS A 53 -9.00 -47.06 -19.17
N PRO A 54 -8.68 -47.71 -20.29
CA PRO A 54 -7.35 -48.25 -20.56
C PRO A 54 -6.33 -47.16 -20.94
N ARG A 55 -5.06 -47.43 -20.61
CA ARG A 55 -3.89 -46.62 -20.96
C ARG A 55 -3.84 -46.39 -22.48
N THR A 56 -3.97 -45.14 -22.89
CA THR A 56 -3.49 -44.65 -24.20
C THR A 56 -2.39 -43.62 -23.97
N THR A 57 -1.18 -44.00 -24.37
CA THR A 57 -0.01 -43.13 -24.49
C THR A 57 -0.21 -42.18 -25.67
N GLY A 58 -0.48 -40.92 -25.38
CA GLY A 58 -0.57 -39.85 -26.38
C GLY A 58 -1.34 -38.66 -25.84
N VAL A 59 -0.65 -37.70 -25.23
CA VAL A 59 -1.27 -36.42 -24.82
C VAL A 59 -1.46 -35.58 -26.08
N SER A 60 -2.55 -35.82 -26.79
CA SER A 60 -3.08 -34.92 -27.82
C SER A 60 -3.76 -33.76 -27.10
N LEU A 61 -3.12 -32.59 -27.05
CA LEU A 61 -3.79 -31.35 -26.64
C LEU A 61 -4.79 -30.97 -27.71
N GLY A 62 -6.09 -31.11 -27.43
CA GLY A 62 -7.14 -30.54 -28.27
C GLY A 62 -6.92 -29.04 -28.52
N SER A 63 -7.35 -28.55 -29.68
CA SER A 63 -7.19 -27.17 -30.17
C SER A 63 -7.64 -26.08 -29.17
N GLU A 64 -8.60 -26.40 -28.29
CA GLU A 64 -9.07 -25.48 -27.25
C GLU A 64 -8.12 -25.39 -26.05
N SER A 65 -7.41 -26.48 -25.73
CA SER A 65 -6.43 -26.52 -24.64
C SER A 65 -5.15 -25.75 -24.99
N SER A 66 -4.73 -25.80 -26.26
CA SER A 66 -3.56 -25.05 -26.73
C SER A 66 -3.80 -23.54 -26.71
N LYS A 67 -5.00 -23.06 -27.11
CA LYS A 67 -5.37 -21.63 -27.03
C LYS A 67 -5.34 -21.09 -25.60
N ILE A 68 -5.89 -21.83 -24.64
CA ILE A 68 -5.89 -21.45 -23.21
C ILE A 68 -4.47 -21.38 -22.67
N LEU A 69 -3.61 -22.33 -23.07
CA LEU A 69 -2.21 -22.35 -22.66
C LEU A 69 -1.42 -21.17 -23.23
N TRP A 70 -1.63 -20.85 -24.51
CA TRP A 70 -1.04 -19.67 -25.16
C TRP A 70 -1.48 -18.37 -24.51
N LEU A 71 -2.77 -18.22 -24.18
CA LEU A 71 -3.30 -17.02 -23.53
C LEU A 71 -2.66 -16.81 -22.15
N ARG A 72 -2.55 -17.88 -21.34
CA ARG A 72 -1.88 -17.82 -20.02
C ARG A 72 -0.39 -17.53 -20.13
N LEU A 73 0.27 -17.99 -21.19
CA LEU A 73 1.67 -17.68 -21.46
C LEU A 73 1.83 -16.20 -21.80
N THR A 74 0.95 -15.65 -22.64
CA THR A 74 0.96 -14.23 -23.01
C THR A 74 0.67 -13.31 -21.81
N GLU A 75 -0.26 -13.68 -20.93
CA GLU A 75 -0.56 -12.92 -19.70
C GLU A 75 0.67 -12.86 -18.77
N LYS A 76 1.34 -13.99 -18.56
CA LYS A 76 2.56 -14.05 -17.74
C LYS A 76 3.72 -13.29 -18.37
N ALA A 77 3.88 -13.38 -19.69
CA ALA A 77 4.91 -12.63 -20.40
C ALA A 77 4.65 -11.11 -20.31
N ALA A 78 3.40 -10.67 -20.48
CA ALA A 78 2.99 -9.28 -20.30
C ALA A 78 3.20 -8.79 -18.86
N GLY A 79 2.90 -9.64 -17.86
CA GLY A 79 3.16 -9.34 -16.45
C GLY A 79 4.64 -9.12 -16.17
N TRP A 80 5.50 -10.02 -16.64
CA TRP A 80 6.96 -9.86 -16.51
C TRP A 80 7.49 -8.62 -17.25
N PHE A 81 6.96 -8.35 -18.44
CA PHE A 81 7.31 -7.15 -19.21
C PHE A 81 6.96 -5.87 -18.43
N LEU A 82 5.77 -5.79 -17.83
CA LEU A 82 5.36 -4.64 -17.02
C LEU A 82 6.22 -4.44 -15.78
N VAL A 83 6.70 -5.52 -15.14
CA VAL A 83 7.66 -5.43 -14.02
C VAL A 83 8.97 -4.79 -14.49
N VAL A 84 9.52 -5.24 -15.61
CA VAL A 84 10.77 -4.70 -16.17
C VAL A 84 10.60 -3.22 -16.56
N VAL A 85 9.50 -2.88 -17.23
CA VAL A 85 9.18 -1.49 -17.61
C VAL A 85 9.02 -0.61 -16.38
N SER A 86 8.32 -1.08 -15.34
CA SER A 86 8.15 -0.36 -14.08
C SER A 86 9.49 -0.09 -13.41
N ALA A 87 10.40 -1.07 -13.36
CA ALA A 87 11.73 -0.91 -12.78
C ALA A 87 12.58 0.12 -13.56
N ILE A 88 12.58 0.06 -14.90
CA ILE A 88 13.32 1.01 -15.75
C ILE A 88 12.78 2.44 -15.56
N LEU A 89 11.46 2.61 -15.53
CA LEU A 89 10.82 3.90 -15.31
C LEU A 89 11.12 4.46 -13.91
N SER A 90 11.15 3.62 -12.88
CA SER A 90 11.50 4.03 -11.52
C SER A 90 12.95 4.50 -11.42
N ILE A 91 13.89 3.79 -12.04
CA ILE A 91 15.31 4.17 -12.05
C ILE A 91 15.50 5.47 -12.85
N SER A 92 14.83 5.57 -14.00
CA SER A 92 14.88 6.77 -14.84
C SER A 92 14.30 7.98 -14.12
N GLY A 93 13.18 7.83 -13.40
CA GLY A 93 12.58 8.88 -12.57
C GLY A 93 13.52 9.33 -11.46
N PHE A 94 14.19 8.39 -10.79
CA PHE A 94 15.20 8.71 -9.78
C PHE A 94 16.38 9.53 -10.34
N MET A 95 16.92 9.15 -11.51
CA MET A 95 18.00 9.91 -12.16
C MET A 95 17.54 11.30 -12.66
N LEU A 96 16.26 11.46 -12.97
CA LEU A 96 15.68 12.74 -13.39
C LEU A 96 15.46 13.70 -12.21
N PHE A 97 15.21 13.18 -11.00
CA PHE A 97 15.14 14.00 -9.78
C PHE A 97 16.47 14.68 -9.48
N ASP A 98 17.60 14.01 -9.74
CA ASP A 98 18.95 14.56 -9.56
C ASP A 98 19.27 15.73 -10.52
N ARG A 99 18.60 15.78 -11.68
CA ARG A 99 18.83 16.79 -12.73
C ARG A 99 17.86 17.98 -12.69
N ALA A 100 17.16 18.20 -11.56
CA ALA A 100 16.16 19.25 -11.39
C ALA A 100 14.97 19.24 -12.39
N ALA A 101 14.78 18.14 -13.13
CA ALA A 101 13.68 17.95 -14.08
C ALA A 101 12.44 17.35 -13.38
N HIS A 102 11.96 18.04 -12.35
CA HIS A 102 10.97 17.53 -11.39
C HIS A 102 9.68 17.00 -12.06
N GLY A 103 9.15 17.68 -13.09
CA GLY A 103 7.92 17.24 -13.76
C GLY A 103 8.05 15.89 -14.48
N ALA A 104 9.15 15.67 -15.21
CA ALA A 104 9.41 14.41 -15.91
C ALA A 104 9.75 13.27 -14.93
N ALA A 105 10.41 13.59 -13.82
CA ALA A 105 10.70 12.65 -12.75
C ALA A 105 9.41 12.14 -12.08
N TRP A 106 8.48 13.04 -11.76
CA TRP A 106 7.16 12.67 -11.25
C TRP A 106 6.35 11.85 -12.26
N ALA A 107 6.32 12.25 -13.53
CA ALA A 107 5.58 11.51 -14.56
C ALA A 107 6.10 10.06 -14.71
N SER A 108 7.41 9.88 -14.83
CA SER A 108 8.03 8.55 -14.94
C SER A 108 7.78 7.68 -13.70
N TYR A 109 7.84 8.26 -12.50
CA TYR A 109 7.50 7.57 -11.26
C TYR A 109 6.02 7.15 -11.21
N MET A 110 5.09 8.04 -11.58
CA MET A 110 3.66 7.74 -11.60
C MET A 110 3.34 6.62 -12.61
N PHE A 111 3.95 6.63 -13.80
CA PHE A 111 3.79 5.55 -14.77
C PHE A 111 4.36 4.22 -14.27
N SER A 112 5.50 4.25 -13.56
CA SER A 112 6.06 3.06 -12.90
C SER A 112 5.09 2.45 -11.89
N MET A 113 4.43 3.29 -11.08
CA MET A 113 3.44 2.87 -10.09
C MET A 113 2.18 2.30 -10.73
N LEU A 114 1.68 2.90 -11.81
CA LEU A 114 0.54 2.33 -12.54
C LEU A 114 0.89 0.99 -13.18
N ALA A 115 2.09 0.86 -13.75
CA ALA A 115 2.56 -0.39 -14.35
C ALA A 115 2.65 -1.52 -13.33
N ILE A 116 3.23 -1.28 -12.14
CA ILE A 116 3.33 -2.31 -11.09
C ILE A 116 1.97 -2.71 -10.52
N LEU A 117 0.99 -1.78 -10.49
CA LEU A 117 -0.36 -2.06 -10.00
C LEU A 117 -1.13 -3.05 -10.87
N VAL A 118 -0.84 -3.10 -12.18
CA VAL A 118 -1.49 -4.02 -13.13
C VAL A 118 -0.95 -5.45 -13.02
N VAL A 119 0.30 -5.62 -12.56
CA VAL A 119 1.01 -6.91 -12.50
C VAL A 119 0.23 -7.99 -11.70
N PRO A 120 -0.30 -7.74 -10.49
CA PRO A 120 -1.08 -8.73 -9.75
C PRO A 120 -2.29 -9.26 -10.52
N PHE A 121 -2.93 -8.44 -11.36
CA PHE A 121 -4.10 -8.85 -12.14
C PHE A 121 -3.73 -9.80 -13.29
N LEU A 122 -2.54 -9.65 -13.88
CA LEU A 122 -2.05 -10.52 -14.94
C LEU A 122 -1.51 -11.86 -14.41
N PHE A 123 -0.92 -11.86 -13.21
CA PHE A 123 -0.45 -13.09 -12.57
C PHE A 123 -1.57 -13.88 -11.87
N ARG A 124 -2.64 -13.20 -11.47
CA ARG A 124 -3.88 -13.83 -10.99
C ARG A 124 -4.67 -14.36 -12.18
N GLY A 125 -4.11 -15.36 -12.86
CA GLY A 125 -4.69 -15.96 -14.05
C GLY A 125 -6.19 -16.18 -13.86
N LEU A 126 -6.99 -15.75 -14.85
CA LEU A 126 -8.45 -15.69 -14.77
C LEU A 126 -9.00 -17.02 -14.24
N THR A 127 -9.22 -17.06 -12.93
CA THR A 127 -10.18 -17.94 -12.30
C THR A 127 -11.47 -17.15 -12.23
N VAL A 128 -11.97 -16.74 -13.40
CA VAL A 128 -13.39 -16.45 -13.57
C VAL A 128 -14.09 -17.81 -13.60
N SER A 129 -14.14 -18.44 -12.42
CA SER A 129 -15.25 -19.31 -12.12
C SER A 129 -16.41 -18.37 -11.84
N ALA A 130 -17.31 -18.25 -12.80
CA ALA A 130 -18.62 -17.69 -12.57
C ALA A 130 -19.24 -18.35 -11.31
N SER A 131 -19.98 -17.54 -10.55
CA SER A 131 -20.76 -17.90 -9.36
C SER A 131 -19.98 -18.31 -8.10
N LYS A 132 -19.58 -17.32 -7.29
CA LYS A 132 -19.94 -17.31 -5.87
C LYS A 132 -20.37 -15.88 -5.50
N PRO A 133 -21.46 -15.71 -4.74
CA PRO A 133 -22.00 -14.39 -4.45
C PRO A 133 -20.93 -13.51 -3.82
N LEU A 134 -20.90 -12.26 -4.28
CA LEU A 134 -20.14 -11.15 -3.73
C LEU A 134 -20.35 -11.16 -2.22
N ILE A 135 -19.35 -11.65 -1.48
CA ILE A 135 -19.07 -11.37 -0.08
C ILE A 135 -20.36 -11.17 0.74
N ASN A 136 -21.06 -12.26 1.04
CA ASN A 136 -21.86 -12.33 2.27
C ASN A 136 -20.89 -12.59 3.46
N SER A 137 -19.80 -11.83 3.53
CA SER A 137 -18.95 -11.80 4.71
C SER A 137 -19.73 -10.97 5.71
N ARG A 138 -20.63 -11.62 6.44
CA ARG A 138 -20.99 -11.14 7.77
C ARG A 138 -19.69 -11.18 8.56
N LEU A 139 -18.95 -10.08 8.51
CA LEU A 139 -17.81 -9.83 9.36
C LEU A 139 -18.39 -9.75 10.77
N THR A 140 -18.59 -10.90 11.41
CA THR A 140 -18.97 -10.99 12.82
C THR A 140 -17.73 -10.62 13.61
N ILE A 141 -17.45 -9.32 13.67
CA ILE A 141 -16.53 -8.77 14.67
C ILE A 141 -17.17 -9.13 16.01
N PRO A 142 -16.47 -9.86 16.90
CA PRO A 142 -17.01 -10.19 18.19
C PRO A 142 -17.42 -8.91 18.91
N VAL A 143 -18.62 -8.87 19.48
CA VAL A 143 -19.15 -7.70 20.20
C VAL A 143 -18.14 -7.18 21.24
N LEU A 144 -17.42 -8.10 21.89
CA LEU A 144 -16.32 -7.78 22.82
C LEU A 144 -15.18 -7.02 22.16
N VAL A 145 -14.75 -7.40 20.95
CA VAL A 145 -13.68 -6.72 20.21
C VAL A 145 -14.12 -5.32 19.82
N THR A 146 -15.38 -5.15 19.40
CA THR A 146 -15.94 -3.82 19.12
C THR A 146 -15.93 -2.94 20.37
N PHE A 147 -16.35 -3.47 21.53
CA PHE A 147 -16.30 -2.72 22.79
C PHE A 147 -14.88 -2.38 23.22
N LEU A 148 -13.91 -3.27 23.03
CA LEU A 148 -12.52 -3.00 23.34
C LEU A 148 -11.94 -1.91 22.43
N ILE A 149 -12.22 -1.95 21.12
CA ILE A 149 -11.78 -0.91 20.18
C ILE A 149 -12.41 0.43 20.55
N ILE A 150 -13.71 0.47 20.81
CA ILE A 150 -14.40 1.68 21.28
C ILE A 150 -13.77 2.19 22.57
N GLY A 151 -13.49 1.30 23.53
CA GLY A 151 -12.84 1.65 24.79
C GLY A 151 -11.45 2.26 24.58
N VAL A 152 -10.62 1.69 23.70
CA VAL A 152 -9.29 2.23 23.37
C VAL A 152 -9.41 3.61 22.69
N VAL A 153 -10.36 3.78 21.77
CA VAL A 153 -10.59 5.07 21.10
C VAL A 153 -11.05 6.14 22.08
N ILE A 154 -12.02 5.82 22.95
CA ILE A 154 -12.51 6.75 23.98
C ILE A 154 -11.39 7.09 24.96
N LEU A 155 -10.65 6.09 25.46
CA LEU A 155 -9.53 6.32 26.38
C LEU A 155 -8.45 7.19 25.74
N GLY A 156 -8.06 6.90 24.49
CA GLY A 156 -7.09 7.70 23.75
C GLY A 156 -7.57 9.14 23.52
N PHE A 157 -8.86 9.33 23.25
CA PHE A 157 -9.45 10.66 23.12
C PHE A 157 -9.42 11.42 24.45
N VAL A 158 -9.89 10.79 25.54
CA VAL A 158 -9.89 11.40 26.88
C VAL A 158 -8.47 11.80 27.26
N LEU A 159 -7.48 10.92 27.11
CA LEU A 159 -6.08 11.24 27.45
C LEU A 159 -5.50 12.39 26.62
N ARG A 160 -5.93 12.57 25.37
CA ARG A 160 -5.45 13.68 24.51
C ARG A 160 -6.10 15.02 24.85
N VAL A 161 -7.34 15.02 25.32
CA VAL A 161 -8.10 16.25 25.64
C VAL A 161 -8.03 16.57 27.13
N TYR A 162 -7.62 15.61 27.96
CA TYR A 162 -7.45 15.79 29.40
C TYR A 162 -6.48 16.93 29.69
N ASN A 163 -6.95 17.93 30.43
CA ASN A 163 -6.23 19.13 30.80
C ASN A 163 -5.67 19.95 29.62
N ILE A 164 -6.29 19.85 28.43
CA ILE A 164 -5.89 20.67 27.28
C ILE A 164 -5.98 22.17 27.56
N SER A 165 -6.90 22.60 28.45
CA SER A 165 -7.06 23.99 28.86
C SER A 165 -6.06 24.45 29.93
N GLU A 166 -5.35 23.53 30.59
CA GLU A 166 -4.32 23.88 31.58
C GLU A 166 -2.94 24.07 30.92
N LEU A 167 -2.79 23.65 29.67
CA LEU A 167 -1.61 23.94 28.86
C LEU A 167 -1.68 25.41 28.40
N PRO A 168 -0.69 26.25 28.71
CA PRO A 168 -0.72 27.64 28.28
C PRO A 168 -0.66 27.70 26.75
N ALA A 169 -1.62 28.40 26.14
CA ALA A 169 -1.63 28.63 24.70
C ALA A 169 -0.33 29.31 24.27
N GLY A 170 0.32 28.77 23.24
CA GLY A 170 1.61 29.26 22.78
C GLY A 170 2.79 28.92 23.70
N LEU A 171 2.65 27.91 24.57
CA LEU A 171 3.78 27.34 25.33
C LEU A 171 4.89 26.89 24.38
N TRP A 172 4.52 26.32 23.24
CA TRP A 172 5.46 25.86 22.23
C TRP A 172 5.61 26.91 21.15
N TYR A 173 6.87 27.20 20.79
CA TYR A 173 7.21 28.21 19.80
C TYR A 173 6.44 28.03 18.49
N ASP A 174 6.38 26.80 17.98
CA ASP A 174 5.68 26.48 16.73
C ASP A 174 4.17 26.65 16.86
N GLU A 175 3.60 26.37 18.04
CA GLU A 175 2.17 26.55 18.30
C GLU A 175 1.81 28.04 18.32
N ALA A 176 2.58 28.85 19.04
CA ALA A 176 2.38 30.29 19.09
C ALA A 176 2.48 30.93 17.69
N ASP A 177 3.50 30.56 16.91
CA ASP A 177 3.64 31.07 15.55
C ASP A 177 2.48 30.63 14.66
N ASN A 178 2.07 29.35 14.72
CA ASN A 178 0.94 28.85 13.94
C ASN A 178 -0.37 29.60 14.25
N ILE A 179 -0.62 29.91 15.53
CA ILE A 179 -1.78 30.67 15.98
C ILE A 179 -1.77 32.10 15.43
N ILE A 180 -0.63 32.79 15.54
CA ILE A 180 -0.47 34.17 15.02
C ILE A 180 -0.65 34.20 13.50
N ARG A 181 -0.05 33.24 12.80
CA ARG A 181 -0.14 33.11 11.33
C ARG A 181 -1.55 32.77 10.89
N ALA A 182 -2.26 31.91 11.62
CA ALA A 182 -3.67 31.63 11.39
C ALA A 182 -4.52 32.92 11.56
N GLY A 183 -4.22 33.75 12.56
CA GLY A 183 -4.87 35.05 12.74
C GLY A 183 -4.65 36.00 11.57
N GLN A 184 -3.45 36.01 10.97
CA GLN A 184 -3.15 36.80 9.76
C GLN A 184 -3.95 36.31 8.54
N ILE A 185 -4.08 34.99 8.38
CA ILE A 185 -4.88 34.37 7.33
C ILE A 185 -6.36 34.72 7.51
N HIS A 186 -6.86 34.66 8.74
CA HIS A 186 -8.22 35.04 9.09
C HIS A 186 -8.49 36.52 8.76
N ALA A 187 -7.59 37.44 9.18
CA ALA A 187 -7.75 38.87 8.94
C ALA A 187 -7.59 39.28 7.46
N SER A 188 -6.85 38.51 6.66
CA SER A 188 -6.60 38.83 5.24
C SER A 188 -6.44 37.57 4.37
N PRO A 189 -7.54 36.84 4.09
CA PRO A 189 -7.48 35.55 3.42
C PRO A 189 -6.84 35.61 2.02
N LEU A 190 -7.07 36.73 1.31
CA LEU A 190 -6.54 36.97 -0.04
C LEU A 190 -5.02 37.19 -0.08
N ASN A 191 -4.40 37.52 1.06
CA ASN A 191 -2.97 37.76 1.18
C ASN A 191 -2.23 36.59 1.87
N THR A 192 -2.84 35.41 1.90
CA THR A 192 -2.24 34.22 2.51
C THR A 192 -1.02 33.75 1.71
N PRO A 193 0.19 33.71 2.30
CA PRO A 193 1.37 33.20 1.62
C PRO A 193 1.20 31.70 1.35
N VAL A 194 1.86 31.13 0.35
CA VAL A 194 1.77 29.66 0.07
C VAL A 194 2.52 28.83 1.12
N PHE A 195 3.54 29.42 1.75
CA PHE A 195 4.45 28.74 2.67
C PHE A 195 4.78 29.64 3.86
N VAL A 196 4.89 29.03 5.05
CA VAL A 196 5.25 29.71 6.30
C VAL A 196 6.70 29.37 6.64
N PRO A 197 7.65 30.32 6.49
CA PRO A 197 9.07 30.03 6.68
C PRO A 197 9.45 29.70 8.13
N SER A 198 8.73 30.23 9.11
CA SER A 198 9.04 30.08 10.54
C SER A 198 8.81 28.65 11.07
N THR A 199 7.78 27.97 10.58
CA THR A 199 7.44 26.58 10.98
C THR A 199 7.64 25.57 9.84
N HIS A 200 8.23 26.00 8.73
CA HIS A 200 8.55 25.18 7.55
C HIS A 200 7.38 24.35 7.01
N LEU A 201 6.16 24.93 7.01
CA LEU A 201 4.94 24.24 6.57
C LEU A 201 4.16 25.03 5.50
N PRO A 202 3.41 24.33 4.63
CA PRO A 202 2.45 24.98 3.74
C PRO A 202 1.38 25.71 4.56
N SER A 203 1.04 26.94 4.18
CA SER A 203 0.04 27.75 4.90
C SER A 203 -1.36 27.12 4.92
N ALA A 204 -1.65 26.23 3.97
CA ALA A 204 -2.88 25.44 3.93
C ALA A 204 -3.11 24.64 5.24
N PHE A 205 -2.05 24.28 5.95
CA PHE A 205 -2.13 23.62 7.26
C PHE A 205 -2.75 24.52 8.34
N LEU A 206 -2.64 25.84 8.20
CA LEU A 206 -3.15 26.83 9.17
C LEU A 206 -4.57 27.28 8.88
N VAL A 207 -5.10 26.99 7.69
CA VAL A 207 -6.47 27.38 7.30
C VAL A 207 -7.53 26.80 8.25
N PRO A 208 -7.48 25.53 8.71
CA PRO A 208 -8.43 25.03 9.70
C PRO A 208 -8.38 25.76 11.03
N ILE A 209 -7.19 26.23 11.45
CA ILE A 209 -7.02 27.00 12.69
C ILE A 209 -7.63 28.40 12.51
N ALA A 210 -7.42 29.03 11.36
CA ALA A 210 -8.04 30.31 11.02
C ALA A 210 -9.58 30.19 10.96
N MET A 211 -10.11 29.10 10.39
CA MET A 211 -11.56 28.81 10.42
C MET A 211 -12.09 28.60 11.83
N LEU A 212 -11.31 27.94 12.70
CA LEU A 212 -11.71 27.75 14.10
C LEU A 212 -11.74 29.10 14.85
N GLN A 213 -10.81 30.01 14.58
CA GLN A 213 -10.83 31.37 15.14
C GLN A 213 -12.09 32.14 14.70
N GLU A 214 -12.49 32.03 13.43
CA GLU A 214 -13.75 32.62 12.93
C GLU A 214 -14.99 31.99 13.62
N LEU A 215 -15.01 30.67 13.78
CA LEU A 215 -16.13 29.96 14.41
C LEU A 215 -16.24 30.21 15.92
N THR A 216 -15.12 30.40 16.61
CA THR A 216 -15.08 30.60 18.06
C THR A 216 -15.08 32.07 18.48
N GLY A 217 -14.75 32.98 17.57
CA GLY A 217 -14.68 34.42 17.82
C GLY A 217 -13.53 34.85 18.73
N VAL A 218 -12.63 33.92 19.10
CA VAL A 218 -11.52 34.19 20.01
C VAL A 218 -10.20 34.09 19.25
N PRO A 219 -9.39 35.17 19.24
CA PRO A 219 -8.00 35.12 18.83
C PRO A 219 -7.20 34.59 20.02
N TRP A 220 -7.12 33.27 20.14
CA TRP A 220 -6.11 32.59 20.96
C TRP A 220 -4.71 32.94 20.44
#